data_AF-A0A8B3JKC8-F1
#
_entry.id   AF-A0A8B3JKC8-F1
#
_cell.length_a   1.000
_cell.length_b   1.000
_cell.length_c   1.000
_cell.angle_alpha   90.00
_cell.angle_beta   90.00
_cell.angle_gamma   90.00
#
_symmetry.space_group_name_H-M   'P 1'
#
loop_
_entity.id
_entity.type
_entity.pdbx_description
1 polymer ?
#
loop_
_entity_poly.entity_id
_entity_poly.type
_entity_poly.pdbx_seq_one_letter_code
_entity_poly.pdbx_strand_id
1 'polypeptide(L)'
;MTSEKSASSHHDDINDGRIVSSRHLVSERCAELSELEYALIMTSNAFNKWMVRCMTAAGEPDMGAFDVSLLHHVNHRDRKKKLADICFVLNVEDTHVVTYALKKLVKAGYVTSEKAGKELFFSTTEEGKALCMRYRDVREACLIAIHAESGIAGKSIGETAQLLRTISSLYDTAARAAASL
;
A
#
# COMPACT_ATOMS: atom_id res chain seq x y z
N MET A 1 -54.26 -10.18 33.60
CA MET A 1 -53.77 -9.21 32.59
C MET A 1 -52.27 -9.09 32.80
N THR A 2 -51.55 -10.09 32.32
CA THR A 2 -50.11 -10.25 32.49
C THR A 2 -49.39 -9.61 31.31
N SER A 3 -48.39 -8.80 31.66
CA SER A 3 -47.46 -8.14 30.76
C SER A 3 -46.65 -9.17 29.99
N GLU A 4 -46.74 -9.18 28.66
CA GLU A 4 -45.74 -9.80 27.79
C GLU A 4 -44.83 -8.68 27.26
N LYS A 5 -43.71 -8.48 27.96
CA LYS A 5 -42.52 -7.90 27.34
C LYS A 5 -42.05 -8.91 26.29
N SER A 6 -42.32 -8.63 25.02
CA SER A 6 -41.65 -9.29 23.91
C SER A 6 -40.15 -8.98 24.02
N ALA A 7 -39.38 -10.00 24.42
CA ALA A 7 -37.94 -9.95 24.47
C ALA A 7 -37.42 -9.85 23.03
N SER A 8 -36.91 -8.68 22.67
CA SER A 8 -36.02 -8.53 21.53
C SER A 8 -34.79 -9.40 21.78
N SER A 9 -34.74 -10.57 21.14
CA SER A 9 -33.53 -11.35 21.00
C SER A 9 -32.68 -10.70 19.91
N HIS A 10 -32.00 -9.60 20.24
CA HIS A 10 -30.82 -9.21 19.47
C HIS A 10 -29.81 -10.34 19.65
N HIS A 11 -29.74 -11.20 18.64
CA HIS A 11 -28.75 -12.25 18.56
C HIS A 11 -27.38 -11.58 18.50
N ASP A 12 -26.64 -11.67 19.61
CA ASP A 12 -25.24 -11.23 19.76
C ASP A 12 -24.29 -12.16 18.98
N ASP A 13 -24.69 -12.59 17.78
CA ASP A 13 -23.97 -13.54 16.91
C ASP A 13 -22.86 -12.88 16.08
N ILE A 14 -22.82 -11.53 16.10
CA ILE A 14 -21.69 -10.76 15.55
C ILE A 14 -20.41 -11.01 16.39
N ASN A 15 -20.53 -11.67 17.55
CA ASN A 15 -19.51 -11.76 18.59
C ASN A 15 -18.65 -13.04 18.56
N ASP A 16 -18.72 -13.85 17.49
CA ASP A 16 -17.94 -15.10 17.41
C ASP A 16 -16.49 -14.87 16.93
N GLY A 17 -15.58 -14.52 17.84
CA GLY A 17 -14.12 -14.64 17.64
C GLY A 17 -13.47 -13.72 16.58
N ARG A 18 -14.22 -12.78 16.00
CA ARG A 18 -13.77 -11.94 14.87
C ARG A 18 -12.77 -10.87 15.27
N ILE A 19 -11.71 -10.70 14.49
CA ILE A 19 -10.65 -9.71 14.74
C ILE A 19 -10.88 -8.47 13.86
N VAL A 20 -11.54 -7.44 14.42
CA VAL A 20 -11.92 -6.20 13.72
C VAL A 20 -11.36 -4.94 14.38
N SER A 21 -11.16 -3.88 13.59
CA SER A 21 -10.65 -2.58 14.08
C SER A 21 -11.72 -1.74 14.78
N SER A 22 -12.93 -1.74 14.23
CA SER A 22 -14.02 -0.84 14.59
C SER A 22 -15.33 -1.61 14.64
N ARG A 23 -15.73 -2.02 15.85
CA ARG A 23 -16.90 -2.88 16.07
C ARG A 23 -18.21 -2.31 15.50
N HIS A 24 -18.36 -1.00 15.48
CA HIS A 24 -19.57 -0.32 14.98
C HIS A 24 -19.70 -0.33 13.45
N LEU A 25 -18.65 -0.74 12.72
CA LEU A 25 -18.66 -0.84 11.25
C LEU A 25 -18.95 -2.27 10.76
N VAL A 26 -19.02 -3.25 11.67
CA VAL A 26 -19.26 -4.64 11.30
C VAL A 26 -20.63 -4.76 10.67
N SER A 27 -20.66 -5.12 9.39
CA SER A 27 -21.91 -5.30 8.65
C SER A 27 -22.49 -6.67 8.94
N GLU A 28 -23.79 -6.71 9.27
CA GLU A 28 -24.57 -7.96 9.32
C GLU A 28 -24.58 -8.70 7.98
N ARG A 29 -24.28 -8.01 6.87
CA ARG A 29 -24.29 -8.57 5.51
C ARG A 29 -22.95 -9.14 5.06
N CYS A 30 -21.85 -8.70 5.67
CA CYS A 30 -20.49 -9.18 5.38
C CYS A 30 -19.54 -8.70 6.48
N ALA A 31 -19.36 -9.52 7.51
CA ALA A 31 -18.45 -9.21 8.62
C ALA A 31 -16.97 -9.42 8.23
N GLU A 32 -16.72 -10.30 7.27
CA GLU A 32 -15.39 -10.66 6.76
C GLU A 32 -14.69 -9.45 6.11
N LEU A 33 -15.45 -8.52 5.53
CA LEU A 33 -14.90 -7.29 4.97
C LEU A 33 -14.30 -6.39 6.06
N SER A 34 -14.91 -6.32 7.24
CA SER A 34 -14.38 -5.55 8.37
C SER A 34 -13.11 -6.18 8.97
N GLU A 35 -12.99 -7.52 8.95
CA GLU A 35 -11.75 -8.20 9.31
C GLU A 35 -10.63 -7.91 8.30
N LEU A 36 -10.97 -7.97 7.00
CA LEU A 36 -10.03 -7.64 5.93
C LEU A 36 -9.53 -6.20 6.06
N GLU A 37 -10.42 -5.24 6.32
CA GLU A 37 -10.06 -3.84 6.55
C GLU A 37 -9.08 -3.67 7.71
N TYR A 38 -9.29 -4.40 8.81
CA TYR A 38 -8.36 -4.39 9.92
C TYR A 38 -7.00 -5.00 9.54
N ALA A 39 -7.01 -6.14 8.85
CA ALA A 39 -5.80 -6.78 8.35
C ALA A 39 -5.03 -5.86 7.38
N LEU A 40 -5.73 -5.12 6.52
CA LEU A 40 -5.15 -4.13 5.62
C LEU A 40 -4.42 -3.01 6.37
N ILE A 41 -5.03 -2.45 7.41
CA ILE A 41 -4.42 -1.40 8.24
C ILE A 41 -3.12 -1.92 8.87
N MET A 42 -3.20 -3.07 9.55
CA MET A 42 -2.05 -3.66 10.25
C MET A 42 -0.92 -4.04 9.27
N THR A 43 -1.28 -4.65 8.14
CA THR A 43 -0.32 -5.06 7.12
C THR A 43 0.31 -3.87 6.42
N SER A 44 -0.46 -2.81 6.12
CA SER A 44 0.05 -1.56 5.55
C SER A 44 1.08 -0.92 6.47
N ASN A 45 0.78 -0.82 7.77
CA ASN A 45 1.71 -0.28 8.77
C ASN A 45 2.99 -1.11 8.88
N ALA A 46 2.87 -2.44 8.89
CA ALA A 46 4.01 -3.35 8.92
C ALA A 46 4.86 -3.25 7.63
N PHE A 47 4.21 -3.17 6.47
CA PHE A 47 4.87 -3.05 5.17
C PHE A 47 5.61 -1.72 5.02
N ASN A 48 4.99 -0.61 5.41
CA ASN A 48 5.63 0.72 5.41
C ASN A 48 6.86 0.74 6.30
N LYS A 49 6.77 0.16 7.50
CA LYS A 49 7.90 0.00 8.42
C LYS A 49 9.02 -0.83 7.79
N TRP A 50 8.67 -1.96 7.16
CA TRP A 50 9.64 -2.80 6.46
C TRP A 50 10.35 -2.03 5.34
N MET A 51 9.63 -1.32 4.47
CA MET A 51 10.25 -0.54 3.38
C MET A 51 11.26 0.48 3.89
N VAL A 52 10.92 1.23 4.93
CA VAL A 52 11.83 2.23 5.52
C VAL A 52 13.07 1.56 6.11
N ARG A 53 12.91 0.46 6.87
CA ARG A 53 14.04 -0.27 7.47
C ARG A 53 14.94 -0.91 6.42
N CYS A 54 14.35 -1.48 5.36
CA CYS A 54 15.09 -2.03 4.23
C CYS A 54 15.90 -0.94 3.52
N MET A 55 15.31 0.24 3.30
CA MET A 55 16.01 1.37 2.68
C MET A 55 17.13 1.94 3.56
N THR A 56 16.89 2.03 4.88
CA THR A 56 17.93 2.42 5.85
C THR A 56 19.12 1.46 5.77
N ALA A 57 18.88 0.15 5.76
CA ALA A 57 19.93 -0.86 5.63
C ALA A 57 20.61 -0.84 4.26
N ALA A 58 19.92 -0.38 3.20
CA ALA A 58 20.50 -0.15 1.87
C ALA A 58 21.39 1.12 1.79
N GLY A 59 21.47 1.89 2.89
CA GLY A 59 22.35 3.04 3.03
C GLY A 59 21.66 4.41 2.92
N GLU A 60 20.32 4.46 2.93
CA GLU A 60 19.57 5.73 2.88
C GLU A 60 18.54 5.82 4.03
N PRO A 61 18.89 6.44 5.18
CA PRO A 61 18.04 6.48 6.38
C PRO A 61 16.89 7.49 6.30
N ASP A 62 16.99 8.53 5.47
CA ASP A 62 16.05 9.67 5.47
C ASP A 62 14.95 9.55 4.38
N MET A 63 14.65 8.32 3.96
CA MET A 63 13.65 8.03 2.95
C MET A 63 12.39 7.39 3.55
N GLY A 64 11.24 8.05 3.35
CA GLY A 64 9.94 7.52 3.79
C GLY A 64 9.42 6.40 2.89
N ALA A 65 8.49 5.59 3.39
CA ALA A 65 7.86 4.48 2.65
C ALA A 65 7.33 4.89 1.26
N PHE A 66 6.70 6.06 1.17
CA PHE A 66 6.16 6.58 -0.07
C PHE A 66 7.26 7.02 -1.06
N ASP A 67 8.32 7.66 -0.56
CA ASP A 67 9.51 8.00 -1.35
C ASP A 67 10.17 6.73 -1.93
N VAL A 68 10.31 5.66 -1.12
CA VAL A 68 10.83 4.36 -1.56
C VAL A 68 9.97 3.78 -2.69
N SER A 69 8.65 3.83 -2.54
CA SER A 69 7.70 3.33 -3.54
C SER A 69 7.82 4.10 -4.86
N LEU A 70 7.96 5.42 -4.79
CA LEU A 70 8.18 6.28 -5.95
C LEU A 70 9.52 5.99 -6.63
N LEU A 71 10.61 5.85 -5.86
CA LEU A 71 11.93 5.52 -6.42
C LEU A 71 11.88 4.20 -7.20
N HIS A 72 11.31 3.14 -6.61
CA HIS A 72 11.16 1.86 -7.31
C HIS A 72 10.27 1.96 -8.54
N HIS A 73 9.16 2.69 -8.45
CA HIS A 73 8.26 2.90 -9.57
C HIS A 73 8.95 3.65 -10.72
N VAL A 74 9.68 4.73 -10.42
CA VAL A 74 10.44 5.50 -11.42
C VAL A 74 11.57 4.66 -12.02
N ASN A 75 12.21 3.78 -11.25
CA ASN A 75 13.26 2.87 -11.73
C ASN A 75 12.75 1.77 -12.67
N HIS A 76 11.49 1.35 -12.52
CA HIS A 76 10.92 0.24 -13.29
C HIS A 76 11.01 0.45 -14.81
N ARG A 77 11.59 -0.51 -15.53
CA ARG A 77 11.73 -0.52 -17.02
C ARG A 77 12.58 0.60 -17.62
N ASP A 78 13.47 1.22 -16.85
CA ASP A 78 14.51 2.18 -17.30
C ASP A 78 14.03 3.19 -18.37
N ARG A 79 12.84 3.75 -18.16
CA ARG A 79 12.22 4.74 -19.05
C ARG A 79 11.68 5.91 -18.25
N LYS A 80 11.71 7.09 -18.86
CA LYS A 80 11.07 8.29 -18.31
C LYS A 80 9.56 8.09 -18.14
N LYS A 81 9.02 8.55 -17.02
CA LYS A 81 7.61 8.44 -16.66
C LYS A 81 7.01 9.81 -16.44
N LYS A 82 5.83 10.04 -17.01
CA LYS A 82 5.07 11.26 -16.83
C LYS A 82 4.46 11.30 -15.43
N LEU A 83 4.43 12.46 -14.78
CA LEU A 83 3.84 12.64 -13.45
C LEU A 83 2.42 12.07 -13.35
N ALA A 84 1.57 12.36 -14.34
CA ALA A 84 0.18 11.87 -14.37
C ALA A 84 0.10 10.33 -14.39
N ASP A 85 1.00 9.68 -15.13
CA ASP A 85 1.04 8.21 -15.20
C ASP A 85 1.51 7.61 -13.87
N ILE A 86 2.43 8.28 -13.17
CA ILE A 86 2.89 7.87 -11.84
C ILE A 86 1.72 7.94 -10.84
N CYS A 87 0.99 9.07 -10.80
CA CYS A 87 -0.20 9.22 -9.95
C CYS A 87 -1.23 8.13 -10.24
N PHE A 88 -1.52 7.88 -11.52
CA PHE A 88 -2.48 6.88 -11.94
C PHE A 88 -2.08 5.46 -11.52
N VAL A 89 -0.83 5.04 -11.77
CA VAL A 89 -0.40 3.67 -11.46
C VAL A 89 -0.28 3.42 -9.95
N LEU A 90 0.09 4.43 -9.17
CA LEU A 90 0.19 4.31 -7.71
C LEU A 90 -1.15 4.50 -6.99
N ASN A 91 -2.24 4.77 -7.73
CA ASN A 91 -3.56 5.09 -7.19
C ASN A 91 -3.52 6.25 -6.17
N VAL A 92 -2.85 7.35 -6.53
CA VAL A 92 -2.73 8.56 -5.69
C VAL A 92 -3.38 9.75 -6.39
N GLU A 93 -4.43 10.29 -5.79
CA GLU A 93 -5.17 11.43 -6.34
C GLU A 93 -4.43 12.76 -6.13
N ASP A 94 -3.82 12.95 -4.96
CA ASP A 94 -3.11 14.18 -4.63
C ASP A 94 -1.75 14.27 -5.37
N THR A 95 -1.78 14.97 -6.49
CA THR A 95 -0.60 15.22 -7.32
C THR A 95 0.45 16.08 -6.61
N HIS A 96 0.08 16.91 -5.63
CA HIS A 96 1.05 17.71 -4.87
C HIS A 96 1.92 16.84 -3.98
N VAL A 97 1.35 15.82 -3.34
CA VAL A 97 2.09 14.84 -2.52
C VAL A 97 3.09 14.07 -3.38
N VAL A 98 2.67 13.58 -4.55
CA VAL A 98 3.56 12.90 -5.50
C VAL A 98 4.68 13.82 -5.97
N THR A 99 4.35 15.05 -6.36
CA THR A 99 5.32 16.03 -6.83
C THR A 99 6.33 16.40 -5.74
N TYR A 100 5.88 16.56 -4.50
CA TYR A 100 6.72 16.89 -3.36
C TYR A 100 7.74 15.78 -3.09
N ALA A 101 7.28 14.52 -3.03
CA ALA A 101 8.15 13.36 -2.82
C ALA A 101 9.15 13.17 -3.98
N LEU A 102 8.71 13.33 -5.23
CA LEU A 102 9.61 13.27 -6.40
C LEU A 102 10.65 14.39 -6.37
N LYS A 103 10.29 15.61 -5.98
CA LYS A 103 11.26 16.71 -5.80
C LYS A 103 12.27 16.41 -4.69
N LYS A 104 11.85 15.75 -3.60
CA LYS A 104 12.76 15.29 -2.55
C LYS A 104 13.78 14.28 -3.11
N LEU A 105 13.33 13.31 -3.90
CA LEU A 105 14.20 12.33 -4.57
C LEU A 105 15.15 12.97 -5.59
N VAL A 106 14.70 14.02 -6.29
CA VAL A 106 15.56 14.81 -7.18
C VAL A 106 16.63 15.55 -6.40
N LYS A 107 16.26 16.20 -5.29
CA LYS A 107 17.23 16.89 -4.41
C LYS A 107 18.25 15.92 -3.81
N ALA A 108 17.85 14.69 -3.52
CA ALA A 108 18.74 13.63 -3.03
C ALA A 108 19.62 13.01 -4.12
N GLY A 109 19.41 13.33 -5.41
CA GLY A 109 20.21 12.84 -6.52
C GLY A 109 19.85 11.43 -7.01
N TYR A 110 18.74 10.85 -6.55
CA TYR A 110 18.29 9.51 -6.97
C TYR A 110 17.37 9.52 -8.20
N VAL A 111 16.77 10.67 -8.49
CA VAL A 111 15.83 10.88 -9.59
C VAL A 111 16.21 12.15 -10.34
N THR A 112 15.97 12.19 -11.64
CA THR A 112 16.02 13.41 -12.46
C THR A 112 14.63 13.77 -12.94
N SER A 113 14.42 15.06 -13.21
CA SER A 113 13.18 15.57 -13.80
C SER A 113 13.45 16.32 -15.10
N GLU A 114 12.64 16.07 -16.11
CA GLU A 114 12.69 16.74 -17.41
C GLU A 114 11.33 17.38 -17.69
N LYS A 115 11.31 18.65 -18.09
CA LYS A 115 10.08 19.31 -18.55
C LYS A 115 10.04 19.27 -20.07
N ALA A 116 9.01 18.65 -20.63
CA ALA A 116 8.76 18.62 -22.06
C ALA A 116 7.39 19.25 -22.35
N GLY A 117 7.40 20.49 -22.86
CA GLY A 117 6.17 21.27 -23.05
C GLY A 117 5.43 21.54 -21.73
N LYS A 118 4.19 21.05 -21.64
CA LYS A 118 3.35 21.16 -20.42
C LYS A 118 3.53 19.97 -19.47
N GLU A 119 4.32 18.98 -19.83
CA GLU A 119 4.44 17.72 -19.10
C GLU A 119 5.75 17.66 -18.31
N LEU A 120 5.69 17.02 -17.15
CA LEU A 120 6.84 16.76 -16.29
C LEU A 120 7.13 15.27 -16.26
N PHE A 121 8.36 14.91 -16.62
CA PHE A 121 8.86 13.55 -16.69
C PHE A 121 9.89 13.32 -15.60
N PHE A 122 9.96 12.07 -15.13
CA PHE A 122 10.93 11.62 -14.14
C PHE A 122 11.62 10.34 -14.59
N SER A 123 12.91 10.23 -14.28
CA SER A 123 13.75 9.05 -14.52
C SER A 123 14.72 8.84 -13.37
N THR A 124 15.20 7.61 -13.18
CA THR A 124 16.14 7.29 -12.10
C THR A 124 17.57 7.60 -12.55
N THR A 125 18.40 8.12 -11.65
CA THR A 125 19.85 8.27 -11.89
C THR A 125 20.59 6.95 -11.75
N GLU A 126 21.87 6.91 -12.10
CA GLU A 126 22.70 5.73 -11.84
C GLU A 126 22.87 5.48 -10.33
N GLU A 127 22.96 6.54 -9.53
CA GLU A 127 22.96 6.45 -8.06
C GLU A 127 21.64 5.88 -7.52
N GLY A 128 20.51 6.31 -8.08
CA GLY A 128 19.18 5.78 -7.72
C GLY A 128 18.99 4.31 -8.11
N LYS A 129 19.52 3.91 -9.28
CA LYS A 129 19.56 2.50 -9.71
C LYS A 129 20.42 1.68 -8.75
N ALA A 130 21.61 2.16 -8.40
CA ALA A 130 22.50 1.49 -7.45
C ALA A 130 21.86 1.35 -6.07
N LEU A 131 21.14 2.37 -5.58
CA LEU A 131 20.38 2.28 -4.34
C LEU A 131 19.25 1.23 -4.42
N CYS A 132 18.51 1.17 -5.53
CA CYS A 132 17.51 0.12 -5.75
C CYS A 132 18.12 -1.30 -5.71
N MET A 133 19.34 -1.47 -6.24
CA MET A 133 20.04 -2.75 -6.20
C MET A 133 20.48 -3.12 -4.78
N ARG A 134 21.04 -2.18 -4.00
CA ARG A 134 21.33 -2.43 -2.58
C ARG A 134 20.09 -2.77 -1.77
N TYR A 135 18.97 -2.08 -2.03
CA TYR A 135 17.68 -2.41 -1.43
C TYR A 135 17.25 -3.84 -1.76
N ARG A 136 17.43 -4.27 -3.01
CA ARG A 136 17.16 -5.65 -3.43
C ARG A 136 18.02 -6.64 -2.63
N ASP A 137 19.31 -6.39 -2.47
CA ASP A 137 20.20 -7.29 -1.74
C ASP A 137 19.77 -7.45 -0.27
N VAL A 138 19.43 -6.34 0.40
CA VAL A 138 18.85 -6.37 1.76
C VAL A 138 17.54 -7.14 1.80
N ARG A 139 16.66 -6.94 0.80
CA ARG A 139 15.38 -7.65 0.72
C ARG A 139 15.57 -9.15 0.56
N GLU A 140 16.52 -9.58 -0.27
CA GLU A 140 16.84 -10.99 -0.45
C GLU A 140 17.37 -11.60 0.86
N ALA A 141 18.33 -10.93 1.50
CA ALA A 141 18.97 -11.40 2.73
C ALA A 141 18.02 -11.47 3.94
N CYS A 142 17.04 -10.57 4.02
CA CYS A 142 16.14 -10.49 5.17
C CYS A 142 14.76 -11.09 4.86
N LEU A 143 14.00 -10.51 3.94
CA LEU A 143 12.59 -10.88 3.74
C LEU A 143 12.44 -12.19 2.98
N ILE A 144 13.20 -12.39 1.89
CA ILE A 144 13.08 -13.61 1.09
C ILE A 144 13.61 -14.82 1.84
N ALA A 145 14.74 -14.68 2.56
CA ALA A 145 15.26 -15.72 3.43
C ALA A 145 14.24 -16.15 4.50
N ILE A 146 13.67 -15.20 5.26
CA ILE A 146 12.62 -15.49 6.26
C ILE A 146 11.39 -16.14 5.61
N HIS A 147 10.97 -15.66 4.44
CA HIS A 147 9.82 -16.23 3.75
C HIS A 147 10.07 -17.68 3.33
N ALA A 148 11.26 -18.03 2.85
CA ALA A 148 11.60 -19.40 2.46
C ALA A 148 11.47 -20.39 3.63
N GLU A 149 11.69 -19.93 4.87
CA GLU A 149 11.57 -20.73 6.09
C GLU A 149 10.17 -20.66 6.73
N SER A 150 9.32 -19.71 6.32
CA SER A 150 8.02 -19.45 6.95
C SER A 150 6.96 -20.54 6.74
N GLY A 151 7.16 -21.46 5.79
CA GLY A 151 6.17 -22.46 5.38
C GLY A 151 4.97 -21.90 4.61
N ILE A 152 4.90 -20.59 4.37
CA ILE A 152 3.84 -19.96 3.57
C ILE A 152 4.10 -20.28 2.10
N ALA A 153 3.16 -20.92 1.44
CA ALA A 153 3.28 -21.23 0.02
C ALA A 153 3.22 -19.96 -0.85
N GLY A 154 4.19 -19.81 -1.77
CA GLY A 154 4.21 -18.69 -2.71
C GLY A 154 2.94 -18.58 -3.57
N LYS A 155 2.26 -19.70 -3.85
CA LYS A 155 0.95 -19.72 -4.53
C LYS A 155 -0.12 -18.97 -3.74
N SER A 156 -0.20 -19.20 -2.43
CA SER A 156 -1.15 -18.52 -1.55
C SER A 156 -0.91 -17.01 -1.51
N ILE A 157 0.37 -16.59 -1.48
CA ILE A 157 0.72 -15.15 -1.60
C ILE A 157 0.21 -14.57 -2.92
N GLY A 158 0.39 -15.30 -4.03
CA GLY A 158 -0.10 -14.90 -5.34
C GLY A 158 -1.62 -14.73 -5.39
N GLU A 159 -2.36 -15.68 -4.81
CA GLU A 159 -3.83 -15.64 -4.70
C GLU A 159 -4.29 -14.46 -3.83
N THR A 160 -3.67 -14.25 -2.66
CA THR A 160 -3.94 -13.09 -1.80
C THR A 160 -3.65 -11.78 -2.54
N ALA A 161 -2.55 -11.68 -3.27
CA ALA A 161 -2.23 -10.48 -4.04
C ALA A 161 -3.26 -10.20 -5.15
N GLN A 162 -3.84 -11.23 -5.77
CA GLN A 162 -4.92 -11.06 -6.73
C GLN A 162 -6.20 -10.56 -6.07
N LEU A 163 -6.57 -11.13 -4.91
CA LEU A 163 -7.73 -10.66 -4.14
C LEU A 163 -7.58 -9.19 -3.73
N LEU A 164 -6.41 -8.80 -3.22
CA LEU A 164 -6.13 -7.42 -2.81
C LEU A 164 -6.27 -6.42 -3.97
N ARG A 165 -5.88 -6.78 -5.20
CA ARG A 165 -6.11 -5.92 -6.37
C ARG A 165 -7.59 -5.75 -6.67
N THR A 166 -8.37 -6.82 -6.60
CA THR A 166 -9.83 -6.76 -6.78
C THR A 166 -10.49 -5.87 -5.72
N ILE A 167 -10.07 -6.02 -4.46
CA ILE A 167 -10.57 -5.22 -3.34
C ILE A 167 -10.19 -3.74 -3.48
N SER A 168 -8.98 -3.42 -3.98
CA SER A 168 -8.60 -2.04 -4.29
C SER A 168 -9.59 -1.39 -5.27
N SER A 169 -9.96 -2.08 -6.36
CA SER A 169 -10.93 -1.55 -7.33
C SER A 169 -12.34 -1.41 -6.75
N LEU A 170 -12.72 -2.28 -5.81
CA LEU A 170 -13.98 -2.16 -5.05
C LEU A 170 -13.98 -0.88 -4.21
N TYR A 171 -12.89 -0.61 -3.48
CA TYR A 171 -12.76 0.62 -2.69
C TYR A 171 -12.77 1.88 -3.55
N ASP A 172 -12.10 1.89 -4.71
CA ASP A 172 -12.15 3.04 -5.62
C ASP A 172 -13.59 3.33 -6.08
N THR A 173 -14.38 2.28 -6.30
CA THR A 173 -15.79 2.40 -6.70
C THR A 173 -16.64 2.92 -5.55
N ALA A 174 -16.44 2.39 -4.35
CA ALA A 174 -17.14 2.84 -3.15
C ALA A 174 -16.80 4.30 -2.80
N ALA A 175 -15.53 4.70 -2.91
CA ALA A 175 -15.05 6.06 -2.66
C ALA A 175 -15.71 7.07 -3.62
N ARG A 176 -15.77 6.75 -4.92
CA ARG A 176 -16.48 7.58 -5.91
C ARG A 176 -17.97 7.74 -5.59
N ALA A 177 -18.63 6.65 -5.20
CA ALA A 177 -20.03 6.70 -4.79
C ALA A 177 -20.22 7.59 -3.56
N ALA A 178 -19.34 7.46 -2.56
CA ALA A 178 -19.36 8.27 -1.35
C ALA A 178 -19.13 9.77 -1.63
N ALA A 179 -18.24 10.11 -2.57
CA ALA A 179 -17.98 11.50 -2.97
C ALA A 179 -19.16 12.18 -3.69
N SER A 180 -20.14 11.40 -4.14
CA SER A 180 -21.36 11.91 -4.80
C SER A 180 -22.56 12.10 -3.86
N LEU A 181 -22.40 11.77 -2.58
CA LEU A 181 -23.39 12.00 -1.51
C LEU A 181 -23.25 13.41 -0.94
#